data_AF-A0A2V6UPC2-F1
#
_entry.id   AF-A0A2V6UPC2-F1
#
_cell.length_a   1.000
_cell.length_b   1.000
_cell.length_c   1.000
_cell.angle_alpha   90.00
_cell.angle_beta   90.00
_cell.angle_gamma   90.00
#
_symmetry.space_group_name_H-M   'P 1'
#
loop_
_entity.id
_entity.type
_entity.pdbx_description
1 polymer ?
#
loop_
_entity_poly.entity_id
_entity_poly.type
_entity_poly.pdbx_seq_one_letter_code
_entity_poly.pdbx_strand_id
1 'polypeptide(L)'
;MRVNSRIQYAFRRPRFPIICAAGSELISAAVSFQRQVERFELQGGTVLDIVDATGEGWVFHVDLMIVSPLTLKKRWTKSAVIRLFNASENARRIGEAYPETSLSGKSLGRIITDVAALAAYAKPSKPFQRIGTRGARPVR
;
A
#
# COMPACT_ATOMS: atom_id res chain seq x y z
N MET A 1 15.03 4.14 -14.22
CA MET A 1 15.73 2.84 -14.14
C MET A 1 14.72 1.77 -13.78
N ARG A 2 14.56 0.72 -14.59
CA ARG A 2 13.80 -0.47 -14.18
C ARG A 2 14.69 -1.30 -13.27
N VAL A 3 14.36 -1.38 -11.99
CA VAL A 3 15.05 -2.25 -11.03
C VAL A 3 14.61 -3.67 -11.34
N ASN A 4 15.45 -4.41 -12.08
CA ASN A 4 15.18 -5.78 -12.51
C ASN A 4 15.52 -6.79 -11.37
N SER A 5 15.15 -6.46 -10.13
CA SER A 5 15.52 -7.22 -8.94
C SER A 5 14.28 -7.82 -8.27
N ARG A 6 14.37 -9.09 -7.86
CA ARG A 6 13.29 -9.78 -7.14
C ARG A 6 13.14 -9.21 -5.74
N ILE A 7 11.89 -9.07 -5.29
CA ILE A 7 11.57 -8.69 -3.92
C ILE A 7 12.06 -9.77 -2.95
N GLN A 8 12.87 -9.35 -1.99
CA GLN A 8 13.32 -10.15 -0.87
C GLN A 8 12.49 -9.82 0.38
N TYR A 9 12.39 -10.79 1.30
CA TYR A 9 11.70 -10.62 2.57
C TYR A 9 12.69 -10.80 3.71
N ALA A 10 12.89 -9.76 4.50
CA ALA A 10 13.78 -9.82 5.66
C ALA A 10 13.04 -10.46 6.86
N PHE A 11 13.74 -11.31 7.62
CA PHE A 11 13.27 -12.06 8.79
C PHE A 11 12.18 -13.10 8.49
N ARG A 12 11.04 -12.67 7.92
CA ARG A 12 9.92 -13.52 7.53
C ARG A 12 9.05 -12.84 6.48
N ARG A 13 8.07 -13.56 5.96
CA ARG A 13 7.08 -13.04 5.00
C ARG A 13 5.88 -12.40 5.71
N PRO A 14 5.26 -11.35 5.12
CA PRO A 14 3.99 -10.83 5.58
C PRO A 14 2.86 -11.82 5.33
N ARG A 15 1.78 -11.71 6.11
CA ARG A 15 0.57 -12.47 5.83
C ARG A 15 -0.27 -11.73 4.78
N PHE A 16 -0.61 -12.43 3.71
CA PHE A 16 -1.43 -11.87 2.64
C PHE A 16 -2.93 -11.90 2.99
N PRO A 17 -3.75 -10.98 2.44
CA PRO A 17 -3.36 -9.91 1.53
C PRO A 17 -2.53 -8.80 2.19
N ILE A 18 -1.77 -8.07 1.38
CA ILE A 18 -1.06 -6.87 1.83
C ILE A 18 -1.53 -5.64 1.04
N ILE A 19 -1.48 -4.48 1.68
CA ILE A 19 -1.74 -3.18 1.07
C ILE A 19 -0.47 -2.33 1.24
N CYS A 20 0.09 -1.87 0.14
CA CYS A 20 1.25 -0.98 0.10
C CYS A 20 0.79 0.44 -0.26
N ALA A 21 1.14 1.42 0.56
CA ALA A 21 0.83 2.83 0.36
C ALA A 21 1.91 3.48 -0.52
N ALA A 22 1.63 3.67 -1.80
CA ALA A 22 2.51 4.30 -2.78
C ALA A 22 2.04 5.73 -3.09
N GLY A 23 2.36 6.66 -2.19
CA GLY A 23 1.87 8.05 -2.29
C GLY A 23 0.34 8.10 -2.17
N SER A 24 -0.35 8.54 -3.22
CA SER A 24 -1.83 8.56 -3.28
C SER A 24 -2.45 7.28 -3.85
N GLU A 25 -1.64 6.33 -4.32
CA GLU A 25 -2.11 5.06 -4.88
C GLU A 25 -1.86 3.92 -3.89
N LEU A 26 -2.75 2.92 -3.88
CA LEU A 26 -2.59 1.70 -3.12
C LEU A 26 -2.27 0.55 -4.05
N ILE A 27 -1.16 -0.12 -3.78
CA ILE A 27 -0.78 -1.36 -4.43
C ILE A 27 -1.22 -2.50 -3.52
N SER A 28 -2.24 -3.25 -3.98
CA SER A 28 -2.77 -4.40 -3.26
C SER A 28 -2.27 -5.70 -3.86
N ALA A 29 -1.85 -6.64 -3.02
CA ALA A 29 -1.47 -7.99 -3.44
C ALA A 29 -2.18 -9.04 -2.58
N ALA A 30 -2.87 -9.97 -3.24
CA ALA A 30 -3.52 -11.10 -2.56
C ALA A 30 -2.59 -12.31 -2.35
N VAL A 31 -1.58 -12.48 -3.21
CA VAL A 31 -0.68 -13.65 -3.18
C VAL A 31 0.78 -13.33 -3.54
N SER A 32 1.00 -12.40 -4.47
CA SER A 32 2.34 -12.09 -4.97
C SER A 32 2.49 -10.58 -5.13
N PHE A 33 3.31 -9.99 -4.24
CA PHE A 33 3.61 -8.56 -4.30
C PHE A 33 4.51 -8.20 -5.48
N GLN A 34 5.45 -9.09 -5.84
CA GLN A 34 6.34 -8.95 -7.00
C GLN A 34 5.56 -8.59 -8.28
N ARG A 35 4.54 -9.39 -8.61
CA ARG A 35 3.72 -9.19 -9.82
C ARG A 35 2.99 -7.84 -9.85
N GLN A 36 2.70 -7.29 -8.67
CA GLN A 36 2.06 -5.99 -8.58
C GLN A 36 3.10 -4.89 -8.78
N VAL A 37 4.23 -4.95 -8.07
CA VAL A 37 5.33 -3.97 -8.21
C VAL A 37 5.84 -3.87 -9.65
N GLU A 38 5.94 -4.97 -10.40
CA GLU A 38 6.32 -4.97 -11.82
C GLU A 38 5.41 -4.14 -12.74
N ARG A 39 4.19 -3.82 -12.29
CA ARG A 39 3.22 -3.00 -13.04
C ARG A 39 3.32 -1.51 -12.75
N PHE A 40 4.10 -1.12 -11.74
CA PHE A 40 4.23 0.27 -11.30
C PHE A 40 5.66 0.76 -11.51
N GLU A 41 5.80 2.00 -11.98
CA GLU A 41 7.08 2.70 -11.96
C GLU A 41 7.30 3.31 -10.58
N LEU A 42 8.02 2.59 -9.71
CA LEU A 42 8.38 3.08 -8.39
C LEU A 42 9.61 3.97 -8.45
N GLN A 43 9.62 5.05 -7.67
CA GLN A 43 10.76 5.94 -7.56
C GLN A 43 11.82 5.34 -6.64
N GLY A 44 13.08 5.34 -7.09
CA GLY A 44 14.22 5.05 -6.21
C GLY A 44 14.30 6.04 -5.05
N GLY A 45 14.97 5.66 -3.97
CA GLY A 45 15.03 6.38 -2.70
C GLY A 45 13.76 6.28 -1.85
N THR A 46 12.70 5.64 -2.38
CA THR A 46 11.40 5.61 -1.70
C THR A 46 11.30 4.44 -0.74
N VAL A 47 10.71 4.71 0.41
CA VAL A 47 10.39 3.74 1.45
C VAL A 47 8.86 3.75 1.62
N LEU A 48 8.22 2.62 1.36
CA LEU A 48 6.76 2.52 1.30
C LEU A 48 6.20 1.74 2.48
N ASP A 49 5.18 2.29 3.12
CA ASP A 49 4.47 1.60 4.20
C ASP A 49 3.61 0.48 3.65
N ILE A 50 3.63 -0.66 4.34
CA ILE A 50 2.79 -1.83 4.06
C ILE A 50 1.99 -2.17 5.31
N VAL A 51 0.75 -2.60 5.12
CA VAL A 51 -0.05 -3.32 6.12
C VAL A 51 -0.36 -4.72 5.62
N ASP A 52 -0.15 -5.72 6.47
CA ASP A 52 -0.47 -7.11 6.17
C ASP A 52 -1.84 -7.51 6.69
N ALA A 53 -2.32 -8.71 6.37
CA ALA A 53 -3.66 -9.20 6.73
C ALA A 53 -3.98 -9.20 8.24
N THR A 54 -2.95 -9.14 9.09
CA THR A 54 -3.11 -9.10 10.55
C THR A 54 -3.14 -7.68 11.11
N GLY A 55 -2.94 -6.67 10.25
CA GLY A 55 -2.74 -5.28 10.67
C GLY A 55 -1.32 -5.01 11.18
N GLU A 56 -0.39 -5.93 11.00
CA GLU A 56 1.02 -5.66 11.24
C GLU A 56 1.55 -4.68 10.19
N GLY A 57 2.37 -3.73 10.63
CA GLY A 57 3.05 -2.80 9.75
C GLY A 57 4.37 -3.36 9.23
N TRP A 58 4.62 -3.06 7.97
CA TRP A 58 5.77 -3.49 7.20
C TRP A 58 6.29 -2.30 6.39
N VAL A 59 7.49 -2.45 5.84
CA VAL A 59 8.09 -1.44 4.97
C VAL A 59 8.67 -2.10 3.73
N PHE A 60 8.55 -1.44 2.59
CA PHE A 60 9.21 -1.82 1.35
C PHE A 60 10.23 -0.76 0.94
N HIS A 61 11.51 -1.15 0.97
CA HIS A 61 12.61 -0.33 0.50
C HIS A 61 12.78 -0.54 -1.00
N VAL A 62 12.41 0.44 -1.82
CA VAL A 62 12.39 0.29 -3.28
C VAL A 62 13.80 0.06 -3.84
N ASP A 63 14.81 0.78 -3.35
CA ASP A 63 16.20 0.62 -3.84
C ASP A 63 16.79 -0.75 -3.54
N LEU A 64 16.44 -1.30 -2.38
CA LEU A 64 16.95 -2.59 -1.94
C LEU A 64 16.06 -3.75 -2.42
N MET A 65 14.86 -3.45 -2.92
CA MET A 65 13.81 -4.43 -3.18
C MET A 65 13.54 -5.36 -1.98
N ILE A 66 13.59 -4.81 -0.75
CA ILE A 66 13.38 -5.57 0.49
C ILE A 66 12.07 -5.16 1.16
N VAL A 67 11.24 -6.15 1.48
CA VAL A 67 10.11 -6.01 2.40
C VAL A 67 10.54 -6.48 3.79
N SER A 68 10.29 -5.65 4.82
CA SER A 68 10.76 -5.90 6.18
C SER A 68 9.71 -5.52 7.23
N PRO A 69 9.61 -6.24 8.36
CA PRO A 69 8.77 -5.85 9.50
C PRO A 69 9.44 -4.75 10.36
N LEU A 70 10.65 -4.31 10.01
CA LEU A 70 11.41 -3.27 10.71
C LEU A 70 10.95 -1.86 10.34
N THR A 71 9.67 -1.56 10.54
CA THR A 71 9.10 -0.21 10.43
C THR A 71 8.89 0.45 11.79
N LEU A 72 8.83 1.78 11.85
CA LEU A 72 8.39 2.52 13.04
C LEU A 72 6.88 2.35 13.28
N LYS A 73 6.09 2.23 12.21
CA LYS A 73 4.63 2.04 12.30
C LYS A 73 4.29 0.57 12.47
N LYS A 74 4.46 0.03 13.68
CA LYS A 74 4.33 -1.42 13.94
C LYS A 74 2.92 -2.00 13.77
N ARG A 75 1.87 -1.21 14.02
CA ARG A 75 0.48 -1.67 14.00
C ARG A 75 -0.42 -0.65 13.32
N TRP A 76 -1.35 -1.16 12.52
CA TRP A 76 -2.39 -0.37 11.89
C TRP A 76 -3.71 -0.51 12.67
N THR A 77 -4.46 0.58 12.75
CA THR A 77 -5.83 0.57 13.31
C THR A 77 -6.85 0.44 12.19
N LYS A 78 -8.08 0.05 12.54
CA LYS A 78 -9.19 0.01 11.57
C LYS A 78 -9.39 1.36 10.89
N SER A 79 -9.39 2.44 11.68
CA SER A 79 -9.55 3.81 11.17
C SER A 79 -8.41 4.21 10.24
N ALA A 80 -7.18 3.82 10.54
CA ALA A 80 -6.03 4.13 9.67
C ALA A 80 -6.15 3.43 8.31
N VAL A 81 -6.58 2.17 8.27
CA VAL A 81 -6.77 1.42 7.00
C VAL A 81 -7.93 2.00 6.18
N ILE A 82 -9.05 2.34 6.83
CA ILE A 82 -10.20 2.97 6.16
C ILE A 82 -9.82 4.33 5.58
N ARG A 83 -9.16 5.18 6.38
CA ARG A 83 -8.71 6.51 5.91
C ARG A 83 -7.69 6.40 4.79
N LEU A 84 -6.78 5.43 4.87
CA LEU A 84 -5.82 5.17 3.79
C LEU A 84 -6.53 4.87 2.47
N PHE A 85 -7.54 4.00 2.47
CA PHE A 85 -8.32 3.71 1.27
C PHE A 85 -9.13 4.90 0.79
N ASN A 86 -9.91 5.54 1.66
CA ASN A 86 -10.80 6.64 1.27
C ASN A 86 -10.04 7.86 0.74
N ALA A 87 -8.79 8.06 1.15
CA ALA A 87 -7.94 9.12 0.63
C ALA A 87 -7.24 8.78 -0.70
N SER A 88 -7.28 7.51 -1.13
CA SER A 88 -6.53 7.02 -2.30
C SER A 88 -7.19 7.35 -3.64
N GLU A 89 -6.38 7.38 -4.69
CA GLU A 89 -6.85 7.43 -6.07
C GLU A 89 -7.65 6.18 -6.45
N ASN A 90 -7.40 5.03 -5.80
CA ASN A 90 -8.18 3.81 -6.00
C ASN A 90 -9.66 4.04 -5.69
N ALA A 91 -9.95 4.62 -4.52
CA ALA A 91 -11.32 4.94 -4.09
C ALA A 91 -11.99 5.94 -5.04
N ARG A 92 -11.28 7.01 -5.42
CA ARG A 92 -11.78 8.02 -6.38
C ARG A 92 -12.10 7.41 -7.74
N ARG A 93 -11.25 6.49 -8.23
CA ARG A 93 -11.39 5.86 -9.54
C ARG A 93 -12.62 4.98 -9.65
N ILE A 94 -12.99 4.29 -8.58
CA ILE A 94 -14.19 3.44 -8.55
C ILE A 94 -15.42 4.17 -8.01
N GLY A 95 -15.26 5.42 -7.54
CA GLY A 95 -16.36 6.20 -6.96
C GLY A 95 -16.89 5.64 -5.65
N GLU A 96 -16.11 4.81 -4.94
CA GLU A 96 -16.53 4.16 -3.70
C GLU A 96 -15.65 4.59 -2.52
N ALA A 97 -16.29 4.76 -1.36
CA ALA A 97 -15.63 4.93 -0.08
C ALA A 97 -15.92 3.73 0.82
N TYR A 98 -14.93 3.31 1.59
CA TYR A 98 -15.12 2.32 2.63
C TYR A 98 -15.86 2.95 3.82
N PRO A 99 -17.01 2.40 4.25
CA PRO A 99 -17.86 3.05 5.23
C PRO A 99 -17.25 3.03 6.64
N GLU A 100 -17.27 4.18 7.32
CA GLU A 100 -16.74 4.33 8.69
C GLU A 100 -17.55 3.53 9.73
N THR A 101 -18.81 3.20 9.44
CA THR A 101 -19.65 2.32 10.28
C THR A 101 -19.04 0.91 10.44
N SER A 102 -18.11 0.51 9.56
CA SER A 102 -17.37 -0.76 9.69
C SER A 102 -16.41 -0.80 10.89
N LEU A 103 -16.13 0.33 11.54
CA LEU A 103 -15.26 0.40 12.71
C LEU A 103 -15.77 -0.48 13.86
N SER A 104 -17.08 -0.49 14.11
CA SER A 104 -17.72 -1.31 15.15
C SER A 104 -18.12 -2.71 14.66
N GLY A 105 -18.47 -2.87 13.38
CA GLY A 105 -19.06 -4.11 12.85
C GLY A 105 -18.10 -5.15 12.24
N LYS A 106 -16.84 -4.80 11.96
CA LYS A 106 -15.89 -5.71 11.30
C LYS A 106 -14.56 -5.84 12.05
N SER A 107 -13.91 -6.99 11.94
CA SER A 107 -12.53 -7.16 12.44
C SER A 107 -11.53 -6.39 11.56
N LEU A 108 -10.36 -6.03 12.12
CA LEU A 108 -9.31 -5.35 11.36
C LEU A 108 -8.87 -6.16 10.14
N GLY A 109 -8.64 -7.47 10.31
CA GLY A 109 -8.28 -8.36 9.20
C GLY A 109 -9.34 -8.39 8.11
N ARG A 110 -10.64 -8.36 8.47
CA ARG A 110 -11.71 -8.29 7.46
C ARG A 110 -11.70 -6.98 6.69
N ILE A 111 -11.49 -5.84 7.38
CA ILE A 111 -11.38 -4.52 6.75
C ILE A 111 -10.19 -4.52 5.77
N ILE A 112 -9.04 -5.06 6.17
CA ILE A 112 -7.84 -5.14 5.31
C ILE A 112 -8.14 -5.99 4.08
N THR A 113 -8.78 -7.14 4.22
CA THR A 113 -9.16 -7.99 3.09
C THR A 113 -10.11 -7.30 2.13
N ASP A 114 -11.16 -6.64 2.64
CA ASP A 114 -12.11 -5.93 1.79
C ASP A 114 -11.42 -4.75 1.07
N VAL A 115 -10.60 -3.95 1.77
CA VAL A 115 -9.86 -2.83 1.18
C VAL A 115 -8.86 -3.32 0.14
N ALA A 116 -8.16 -4.42 0.39
CA ALA A 116 -7.24 -5.02 -0.57
C ALA A 116 -7.98 -5.45 -1.85
N ALA A 117 -9.19 -5.99 -1.74
CA ALA A 117 -10.02 -6.36 -2.89
C ALA A 117 -10.46 -5.13 -3.68
N LEU A 118 -10.95 -4.08 -3.01
CA LEU A 118 -11.36 -2.83 -3.65
C LEU A 118 -10.19 -2.14 -4.37
N ALA A 119 -9.03 -2.04 -3.72
CA ALA A 119 -7.83 -1.47 -4.32
C ALA A 119 -7.36 -2.26 -5.56
N ALA A 120 -7.48 -3.60 -5.53
CA ALA A 120 -7.15 -4.45 -6.67
C ALA A 120 -8.16 -4.36 -7.82
N TYR A 121 -9.44 -4.12 -7.51
CA TYR A 121 -10.50 -3.89 -8.50
C TYR A 121 -10.29 -2.57 -9.24
N ALA A 122 -9.84 -1.53 -8.53
CA ALA A 122 -9.53 -0.19 -9.04
C ALA A 122 -8.28 -0.14 -9.95
N LYS A 123 -8.21 -0.97 -11.00
CA LYS A 123 -7.06 -1.05 -11.91
C LYS A 123 -6.74 0.32 -12.52
N PRO A 124 -5.47 0.78 -12.52
CA PRO A 124 -5.11 2.00 -13.19
C PRO A 124 -5.25 1.83 -14.71
N SER A 125 -5.87 2.81 -15.38
CA SER A 125 -6.12 2.81 -16.82
C SER A 125 -4.89 3.20 -17.68
N LYS A 126 -3.79 3.62 -17.05
CA LYS A 126 -2.48 3.89 -17.67
C LYS A 126 -1.33 3.50 -16.72
N PRO A 127 -0.16 3.07 -17.22
CA PRO A 127 1.04 2.98 -16.38
C PRO A 127 1.37 4.39 -15.85
N PHE A 128 1.31 4.54 -14.53
CA PHE A 128 1.34 5.85 -13.88
C PHE A 128 2.77 6.40 -13.88
N GLN A 129 2.94 7.63 -14.38
CA GLN A 129 4.19 8.39 -14.25
C GLN A 129 4.06 9.37 -13.09
N ARG A 130 5.05 9.32 -12.19
CA ARG A 130 5.31 10.22 -11.04
C ARG A 130 4.50 9.99 -9.77
N ILE A 131 5.14 9.36 -8.78
CA ILE A 131 4.80 9.44 -7.36
C ILE A 131 6.00 10.05 -6.64
N GLY A 132 6.06 11.38 -6.60
CA GLY A 132 6.99 12.14 -5.76
C GLY A 132 6.17 13.04 -4.83
N THR A 133 6.57 13.12 -3.57
CA THR A 133 6.03 14.06 -2.59
C THR A 133 5.95 15.46 -3.21
N ARG A 134 4.79 16.12 -3.08
CA ARG A 134 4.69 17.58 -3.25
C ARG A 134 5.70 18.20 -2.29
N GLY A 135 6.83 18.66 -2.83
CA GLY A 135 7.85 19.37 -2.09
C GLY A 135 7.24 20.56 -1.36
N ALA A 136 7.65 20.74 -0.12
CA ALA A 136 7.44 21.94 0.65
C ALA A 136 7.80 23.17 -0.19
N ARG A 137 6.90 24.16 -0.24
CA ARG A 137 7.24 25.49 -0.75
C ARG A 137 8.25 26.12 0.22
N PRO A 138 9.40 26.63 -0.24
CA PRO A 138 10.12 27.62 0.54
C PRO A 138 9.29 28.90 0.49
N VAL A 139 8.87 29.38 1.66
CA VAL A 139 8.37 30.74 1.84
C VAL A 139 9.58 31.64 1.61
N ARG A 140 9.51 32.50 0.59
CA ARG A 140 10.37 33.68 0.48
C ARG A 140 9.79 34.80 1.32
#